data_AF-A0A820PMI2-F1
#
_entry.id   AF-A0A820PMI2-F1
#
_cell.length_a   1.000
_cell.length_b   1.000
_cell.length_c   1.000
_cell.angle_alpha   90.00
_cell.angle_beta   90.00
_cell.angle_gamma   90.00
#
_symmetry.space_group_name_H-M   'P 1'
#
loop_
_entity.id
_entity.type
_entity.pdbx_description
1 polymer ?
#
loop_
_entity_poly.entity_id
_entity_poly.type
_entity_poly.pdbx_seq_one_letter_code
_entity_poly.pdbx_strand_id
1 'polypeptide(L)'
;FTDDTSIALCLANSLVARKDFIPYDQLVRYKWWFRHGYMSSTGTCFDIGAATKRSLIEFEHRQQVFMNTCGISVKEIDFVPSPEQLKNFNVDCSESDAAGNGALMRLAPVPLFFYHYPEYAVEFSGVSGRTTHGDQIAYDACRYYGALIVAALQGG
;
A
#
# COMPACT_ATOMS: atom_id res chain seq x y z
N PHE A 1 13.87 -2.07 13.35
CA PHE A 1 13.41 -2.79 12.15
C PHE A 1 13.58 -1.89 10.93
N THR A 2 13.69 -2.45 9.72
CA THR A 2 13.99 -1.74 8.47
C THR A 2 12.71 -1.27 7.76
N ASP A 3 12.76 -1.11 6.43
CA ASP A 3 11.64 -0.73 5.57
C ASP A 3 10.48 -1.73 5.63
N ASP A 4 10.74 -3.04 5.52
CA ASP A 4 9.71 -4.09 5.47
C ASP A 4 8.68 -3.95 6.60
N THR A 5 9.17 -3.85 7.83
CA THR A 5 8.31 -3.71 9.01
C THR A 5 7.67 -2.32 9.09
N SER A 6 8.38 -1.25 8.73
CA SER A 6 7.83 0.11 8.76
C SER A 6 6.65 0.25 7.81
N ILE A 7 6.78 -0.31 6.60
CA ILE A 7 5.74 -0.30 5.58
C ILE A 7 4.60 -1.26 5.97
N ALA A 8 4.88 -2.44 6.54
CA ALA A 8 3.85 -3.32 7.08
C ALA A 8 3.02 -2.64 8.18
N LEU A 9 3.66 -1.88 9.09
CA LEU A 9 2.96 -1.11 10.11
C LEU A 9 2.09 -0.01 9.51
N CYS A 10 2.59 0.70 8.49
CA CYS A 10 1.81 1.68 7.75
C CYS A 10 0.55 1.05 7.12
N LEU A 11 0.70 -0.13 6.51
CA LEU A 11 -0.41 -0.88 5.91
C LEU A 11 -1.44 -1.31 6.95
N ALA A 12 -0.98 -1.90 8.06
CA ALA A 12 -1.83 -2.30 9.17
C ALA A 12 -2.62 -1.10 9.72
N ASN A 13 -1.96 0.04 9.90
CA ASN A 13 -2.60 1.24 10.41
C ASN A 13 -3.63 1.82 9.43
N SER A 14 -3.41 1.66 8.11
CA SER A 14 -4.39 2.01 7.07
C SER A 14 -5.67 1.21 7.25
N LEU A 15 -5.53 -0.11 7.29
CA LEU A 15 -6.64 -1.04 7.42
C LEU A 15 -7.45 -0.76 8.69
N VAL A 16 -6.78 -0.60 9.84
CA VAL A 16 -7.45 -0.34 11.13
C VAL A 16 -8.16 1.00 11.15
N ALA A 17 -7.52 2.08 10.69
CA ALA A 17 -8.10 3.41 10.74
C ALA A 17 -9.25 3.60 9.75
N ARG A 18 -9.14 3.00 8.55
CA ARG A 18 -10.17 3.08 7.52
C ARG A 18 -11.28 2.04 7.71
N LYS A 19 -11.01 1.00 8.50
CA LYS A 19 -11.87 -0.19 8.68
C LYS A 19 -12.20 -0.88 7.35
N ASP A 20 -11.33 -0.69 6.37
CA ASP A 20 -11.47 -1.18 5.00
C ASP A 20 -10.11 -1.06 4.28
N PHE A 21 -10.01 -1.65 3.10
CA PHE A 21 -8.85 -1.53 2.23
C PHE A 21 -9.00 -0.36 1.26
N ILE A 22 -8.26 0.73 1.53
CA ILE A 22 -8.21 1.90 0.66
C ILE A 22 -6.78 2.09 0.15
N PRO A 23 -6.47 1.65 -1.09
CA PRO A 23 -5.11 1.74 -1.65
C PRO A 23 -4.49 3.14 -1.62
N TYR A 24 -5.32 4.18 -1.74
CA TYR A 24 -4.88 5.56 -1.61
C TYR A 24 -4.34 5.87 -0.20
N ASP A 25 -5.07 5.47 0.85
CA ASP A 25 -4.67 5.69 2.24
C ASP A 25 -3.42 4.88 2.61
N GLN A 26 -3.28 3.68 2.03
CA GLN A 26 -2.05 2.89 2.10
C GLN A 26 -0.85 3.69 1.57
N LEU A 27 -0.95 4.27 0.37
CA LEU A 27 0.12 5.05 -0.25
C LEU A 27 0.41 6.36 0.51
N VAL A 28 -0.61 7.02 1.06
CA VAL A 28 -0.45 8.20 1.93
C VAL A 28 0.42 7.86 3.15
N ARG A 29 0.20 6.72 3.79
CA ARG A 29 0.98 6.32 4.97
C ARG A 29 2.40 5.92 4.62
N TYR A 30 2.59 5.27 3.47
CA TYR A 30 3.93 4.99 2.96
C TYR A 30 4.68 6.28 2.64
N LYS A 31 3.99 7.29 2.10
CA LYS A 31 4.54 8.64 1.91
C LYS A 31 4.93 9.28 3.24
N TRP A 32 4.10 9.19 4.28
CA TRP A 32 4.46 9.69 5.62
C TRP A 32 5.70 9.01 6.19
N TRP A 33 5.84 7.69 5.99
CA TRP A 33 7.07 6.99 6.35
C TRP A 33 8.26 7.52 5.56
N PHE A 34 8.13 7.58 4.23
CA PHE A 34 9.18 8.04 3.32
C PHE A 34 9.67 9.47 3.61
N ARG A 35 8.75 10.40 3.90
CA ARG A 35 9.06 11.82 4.10
C ARG A 35 9.37 12.19 5.54
N HIS A 36 8.74 11.53 6.50
CA HIS A 36 8.74 11.96 7.91
C HIS A 36 9.16 10.86 8.89
N GLY A 37 9.55 9.68 8.42
CA GLY A 37 9.91 8.56 9.29
C GLY A 37 8.74 8.02 10.10
N TYR A 38 7.50 8.26 9.66
CA TYR A 38 6.31 7.71 10.30
C TYR A 38 6.40 6.19 10.46
N MET A 39 6.16 5.66 11.66
CA MET A 39 6.31 4.24 12.00
C MET A 39 7.71 3.65 11.76
N SER A 40 8.75 4.49 11.63
CA SER A 40 10.14 4.05 11.62
C SER A 40 10.67 3.81 13.04
N SER A 41 11.48 2.77 13.20
CA SER A 41 12.18 2.52 14.47
C SER A 41 13.32 3.51 14.79
N THR A 42 13.78 4.29 13.80
CA THR A 42 14.86 5.28 13.98
C THR A 42 14.34 6.72 13.94
N GLY A 43 13.04 6.93 13.72
CA GLY A 43 12.45 8.24 13.48
C GLY A 43 12.72 8.83 12.09
N THR A 44 13.42 8.10 11.21
CA THR A 44 13.70 8.51 9.82
C THR A 44 13.46 7.36 8.84
N CYS A 45 13.18 7.67 7.57
CA CYS A 45 13.15 6.65 6.52
C CYS A 45 14.58 6.19 6.21
N PHE A 46 14.81 4.88 6.20
CA PHE A 46 16.07 4.27 5.75
C PHE A 46 15.80 2.91 5.10
N ASP A 47 16.75 2.45 4.30
CA ASP A 47 16.72 1.15 3.60
C ASP A 47 15.56 0.97 2.60
N ILE A 48 15.00 2.06 2.07
CA ILE A 48 13.90 1.98 1.11
C ILE A 48 14.35 1.41 -0.24
N GLY A 49 13.70 0.33 -0.67
CA GLY A 49 13.91 -0.27 -2.00
C GLY A 49 13.62 0.70 -3.16
N ALA A 50 14.38 0.58 -4.25
CA ALA A 50 14.32 1.48 -5.41
C ALA A 50 12.95 1.48 -6.12
N ALA A 51 12.26 0.33 -6.20
CA ALA A 51 10.92 0.24 -6.78
C ALA A 51 9.89 1.00 -5.92
N THR A 52 9.85 0.71 -4.61
CA THR A 52 9.00 1.42 -3.64
C THR A 52 9.23 2.92 -3.68
N LYS A 53 10.50 3.36 -3.66
CA LYS A 53 10.84 4.79 -3.73
C LYS A 53 10.30 5.46 -4.99
N ARG A 54 10.47 4.83 -6.16
CA ARG A 54 9.95 5.36 -7.44
C ARG A 54 8.43 5.47 -7.43
N SER A 55 7.73 4.44 -6.92
CA SER A 55 6.27 4.48 -6.83
C SER A 55 5.74 5.56 -5.88
N LEU A 56 6.45 5.84 -4.78
CA LEU A 56 6.03 6.93 -3.88
C LEU A 56 6.27 8.31 -4.49
N ILE A 57 7.36 8.49 -5.25
CA ILE A 57 7.60 9.73 -6.01
C ILE A 57 6.50 9.94 -7.07
N GLU A 58 6.15 8.89 -7.81
CA GLU A 58 5.07 8.95 -8.80
C GLU A 58 3.70 9.22 -8.14
N PHE A 59 3.43 8.60 -6.99
CA PHE A 59 2.22 8.87 -6.21
C PHE A 59 2.14 10.35 -5.79
N GLU A 60 3.22 10.93 -5.29
CA GLU A 60 3.27 12.36 -4.92
C GLU A 60 3.03 13.27 -6.13
N HIS A 61 3.62 12.95 -7.28
CA HIS A 61 3.37 13.68 -8.52
C HIS A 61 1.89 13.61 -8.95
N ARG A 62 1.28 12.42 -8.91
CA ARG A 62 -0.15 12.24 -9.20
C ARG A 62 -1.04 12.96 -8.19
N GLN A 63 -0.71 12.94 -6.89
CA GLN A 63 -1.42 13.70 -5.87
C GLN A 63 -1.42 15.19 -6.18
N GLN A 64 -0.27 15.74 -6.61
CA GLN A 64 -0.15 17.16 -6.96
C GLN A 64 -1.02 17.53 -8.18
N VAL A 65 -1.06 16.68 -9.21
CA VAL A 65 -1.94 16.88 -10.37
C VAL A 65 -3.41 16.79 -9.96
N PHE A 66 -3.78 15.75 -9.21
CA PHE A 66 -5.14 15.53 -8.73
C PHE A 66 -5.64 16.69 -7.86
N MET A 67 -4.78 17.21 -6.98
CA MET A 67 -5.07 18.36 -6.15
C MET A 67 -5.46 19.59 -6.98
N ASN A 68 -4.70 19.87 -8.04
CA ASN A 68 -4.97 20.99 -8.95
C ASN A 68 -6.25 20.78 -9.76
N THR A 69 -6.50 19.56 -10.26
CA THR A 69 -7.68 19.24 -11.08
C THR A 69 -8.97 19.29 -10.28
N CYS A 70 -8.95 18.84 -9.03
CA CYS A 70 -10.14 18.77 -8.17
C CYS A 70 -10.30 19.98 -7.23
N GLY A 71 -9.35 20.93 -7.22
CA GLY A 71 -9.40 22.09 -6.33
C GLY A 71 -9.29 21.73 -4.84
N ILE A 72 -8.57 20.65 -4.51
CA ILE A 72 -8.36 20.17 -3.14
C ILE A 72 -7.19 20.95 -2.53
N SER A 73 -7.20 21.22 -1.22
CA SER A 73 -6.03 21.86 -0.58
C SER A 73 -4.95 20.85 -0.18
N VAL A 74 -3.71 21.32 0.01
CA VAL A 74 -2.59 20.51 0.51
C VAL A 74 -2.90 19.89 1.88
N LYS A 75 -3.73 20.55 2.69
CA LYS A 75 -4.13 20.03 4.00
C LYS A 75 -5.14 18.90 3.89
N GLU A 76 -5.85 18.79 2.77
CA GLU A 76 -6.92 17.82 2.57
C GLU A 76 -6.49 16.62 1.72
N ILE A 77 -5.45 16.77 0.88
CA ILE A 77 -5.04 15.75 -0.10
C ILE A 77 -4.70 14.39 0.54
N ASP A 78 -4.17 14.38 1.76
CA ASP A 78 -3.84 13.13 2.47
C ASP A 78 -5.03 12.52 3.20
N PHE A 79 -6.09 13.29 3.40
CA PHE A 79 -7.34 12.77 3.90
C PHE A 79 -8.09 12.16 2.74
N VAL A 80 -8.45 10.89 2.88
CA VAL A 80 -9.11 10.12 1.82
C VAL A 80 -10.28 10.92 1.23
N PRO A 81 -10.17 11.31 -0.05
CA PRO A 81 -11.25 11.96 -0.77
C PRO A 81 -12.49 11.06 -0.78
N SER A 82 -13.66 11.64 -1.05
CA SER A 82 -14.86 10.82 -1.23
C SER A 82 -14.61 9.70 -2.24
N PRO A 83 -15.29 8.53 -2.12
CA PRO A 83 -15.12 7.44 -3.08
C PRO A 83 -15.30 7.88 -4.54
N GLU A 84 -16.16 8.87 -4.78
CA GLU A 84 -16.38 9.46 -6.09
C GLU A 84 -15.16 10.23 -6.62
N GLN A 85 -14.49 11.01 -5.77
CA GLN A 85 -13.26 11.71 -6.13
C GLN A 85 -12.14 10.72 -6.43
N LEU A 86 -12.01 9.64 -5.66
CA LEU A 86 -10.98 8.63 -5.86
C LEU A 86 -11.14 7.81 -7.15
N LYS A 87 -12.32 7.76 -7.76
CA LYS A 87 -12.53 7.05 -9.05
C LYS A 87 -11.57 7.52 -10.15
N ASN A 88 -11.14 8.78 -10.09
CA ASN A 88 -10.27 9.38 -11.09
C ASN A 88 -8.79 9.36 -10.68
N PHE A 89 -8.44 8.73 -9.55
CA PHE A 89 -7.07 8.63 -9.09
C PHE A 89 -6.49 7.23 -9.35
N ASN A 90 -5.47 7.15 -10.20
CA ASN A 90 -4.77 5.90 -10.45
C ASN A 90 -3.71 5.63 -9.37
N VAL A 91 -3.96 4.62 -8.52
CA VAL A 91 -3.07 4.18 -7.43
C VAL A 91 -1.95 3.25 -7.88
N ASP A 92 -1.98 2.74 -9.11
CA ASP A 92 -0.92 1.89 -9.66
C ASP A 92 0.25 2.78 -10.11
N CYS A 93 1.11 3.13 -9.14
CA CYS A 93 2.22 4.07 -9.32
C CYS A 93 3.55 3.34 -9.64
N SER A 94 3.50 2.05 -9.89
CA SER A 94 4.68 1.24 -10.21
C SER A 94 4.86 1.06 -11.71
N GLU A 95 6.10 0.81 -12.11
CA GLU A 95 6.43 0.39 -13.47
C GLU A 95 6.01 -1.08 -13.67
N SER A 96 5.68 -1.45 -14.91
CA SER A 96 5.18 -2.79 -15.26
C SER A 96 6.16 -3.91 -14.96
N ASP A 97 7.46 -3.63 -14.95
CA ASP A 97 8.51 -4.66 -14.89
C ASP A 97 9.12 -4.75 -13.48
N ALA A 98 8.47 -4.14 -12.48
CA ALA A 98 8.94 -4.11 -11.10
C ALA A 98 8.60 -5.42 -10.34
N ALA A 99 9.21 -6.53 -10.74
CA ALA A 99 9.01 -7.87 -10.15
C ALA A 99 9.71 -8.10 -8.78
N GLY A 100 10.03 -7.03 -8.05
CA GLY A 100 10.72 -7.11 -6.76
C GLY A 100 9.87 -7.77 -5.66
N ASN A 101 10.53 -8.41 -4.70
CA ASN A 101 9.89 -9.07 -3.56
C ASN A 101 9.36 -8.11 -2.47
N GLY A 102 9.63 -6.81 -2.59
CA GLY A 102 9.23 -5.81 -1.59
C GLY A 102 7.72 -5.71 -1.37
N ALA A 103 6.90 -6.18 -2.32
CA ALA A 103 5.46 -6.31 -2.13
C ALA A 103 5.09 -7.41 -1.11
N LEU A 104 5.79 -8.55 -1.14
CA LEU A 104 5.53 -9.72 -0.27
C LEU A 104 5.93 -9.46 1.17
N MET A 105 7.09 -8.83 1.37
CA MET A 105 7.72 -8.65 2.69
C MET A 105 6.86 -7.86 3.69
N ARG A 106 5.94 -7.04 3.18
CA ARG A 106 5.06 -6.17 3.96
C ARG A 106 3.59 -6.62 3.98
N LEU A 107 3.25 -7.74 3.34
CA LEU A 107 1.89 -8.08 2.95
C LEU A 107 0.98 -8.51 4.10
N ALA A 108 1.56 -9.12 5.14
CA ALA A 108 0.84 -9.83 6.20
C ALA A 108 -0.38 -9.10 6.82
N PRO A 109 -0.40 -7.77 7.00
CA PRO A 109 -1.57 -7.08 7.55
C PRO A 109 -2.87 -7.28 6.76
N VAL A 110 -2.82 -7.39 5.43
CA VAL A 110 -4.02 -7.56 4.60
C VAL A 110 -4.73 -8.89 4.88
N PRO A 111 -4.09 -10.06 4.74
CA PRO A 111 -4.75 -11.33 5.02
C PRO A 111 -5.12 -11.49 6.50
N LEU A 112 -4.37 -10.88 7.42
CA LEU A 112 -4.74 -10.85 8.84
C LEU A 112 -6.03 -10.06 9.08
N PHE A 113 -6.22 -8.92 8.41
CA PHE A 113 -7.40 -8.09 8.58
C PHE A 113 -8.65 -8.72 7.95
N PHE A 114 -8.50 -9.32 6.77
CA PHE A 114 -9.61 -9.92 6.01
C PHE A 114 -9.73 -11.44 6.18
N TYR A 115 -9.16 -12.05 7.22
CA TYR A 115 -9.10 -13.51 7.36
C TYR A 115 -10.46 -14.22 7.40
N HIS A 116 -11.52 -13.52 7.82
CA HIS A 116 -12.90 -14.03 7.76
C HIS A 116 -13.54 -13.95 6.36
N TYR A 117 -12.90 -13.25 5.43
CA TYR A 117 -13.34 -13.05 4.05
C TYR A 117 -12.20 -13.41 3.08
N PRO A 118 -11.91 -14.71 2.88
CA PRO A 118 -10.74 -15.18 2.12
C PRO A 118 -10.61 -14.58 0.72
N GLU A 119 -11.73 -14.41 0.01
CA GLU A 119 -11.73 -13.82 -1.33
C GLU A 119 -11.17 -12.38 -1.31
N TYR A 120 -11.59 -11.57 -0.34
CA TYR A 120 -11.07 -10.21 -0.17
C TYR A 120 -9.62 -10.21 0.31
N ALA A 121 -9.26 -11.10 1.23
CA ALA A 121 -7.88 -11.22 1.69
C ALA A 121 -6.92 -11.52 0.52
N VAL A 122 -7.27 -12.48 -0.34
CA VAL A 122 -6.48 -12.84 -1.52
C VAL A 122 -6.42 -11.67 -2.51
N GLU A 123 -7.56 -11.09 -2.87
CA GLU A 123 -7.60 -10.02 -3.87
C GLU A 123 -6.86 -8.77 -3.40
N PHE A 124 -7.14 -8.30 -2.19
CA PHE A 124 -6.50 -7.11 -1.63
C PHE A 124 -5.01 -7.32 -1.37
N SER A 125 -4.56 -8.56 -1.14
CA SER A 125 -3.13 -8.87 -1.11
C SER A 125 -2.47 -8.55 -2.45
N GLY A 126 -3.08 -8.97 -3.57
CA GLY A 126 -2.60 -8.62 -4.91
C GLY A 126 -2.61 -7.10 -5.14
N VAL A 127 -3.75 -6.45 -4.90
CA VAL A 127 -3.90 -5.01 -5.13
C VAL A 127 -2.91 -4.19 -4.28
N SER A 128 -2.71 -4.55 -3.01
CA SER A 128 -1.73 -3.88 -2.13
C SER A 128 -0.31 -3.97 -2.67
N GLY A 129 0.08 -5.13 -3.21
CA GLY A 129 1.38 -5.31 -3.86
C GLY A 129 1.54 -4.45 -5.12
N ARG A 130 0.52 -4.45 -5.99
CA ARG A 130 0.52 -3.74 -7.29
C ARG A 130 0.78 -2.24 -7.17
N THR A 131 0.32 -1.61 -6.08
CA THR A 131 0.53 -0.16 -5.85
C THR A 131 1.99 0.28 -5.93
N THR A 132 2.95 -0.60 -5.61
CA THR A 132 4.39 -0.29 -5.71
C THR A 132 5.22 -1.30 -6.52
N HIS A 133 4.62 -2.42 -6.94
CA HIS A 133 5.26 -3.44 -7.78
C HIS A 133 4.28 -3.87 -8.88
N GLY A 134 4.37 -3.23 -10.05
CA GLY A 134 3.37 -3.33 -11.11
C GLY A 134 3.39 -4.64 -11.91
N ASP A 135 4.37 -5.50 -11.65
CA ASP A 135 4.54 -6.76 -12.36
C ASP A 135 3.47 -7.80 -11.99
N GLN A 136 3.01 -8.54 -13.00
CA GLN A 136 1.96 -9.55 -12.84
C GLN A 136 2.39 -10.68 -11.90
N ILE A 137 3.67 -11.08 -11.92
CA ILE A 137 4.23 -12.09 -11.02
C ILE A 137 4.19 -11.57 -9.58
N ALA A 138 4.52 -10.29 -9.34
CA ALA A 138 4.46 -9.71 -7.99
C ALA A 138 3.01 -9.69 -7.46
N TYR A 139 2.04 -9.35 -8.32
CA TYR A 139 0.61 -9.39 -7.98
C TYR A 139 0.16 -10.82 -7.64
N ASP A 140 0.43 -11.80 -8.50
CA ASP A 140 0.01 -13.19 -8.29
C ASP A 140 0.72 -13.84 -7.09
N ALA A 141 2.00 -13.52 -6.88
CA ALA A 141 2.74 -13.96 -5.71
C ALA A 141 2.11 -13.43 -4.41
N CYS A 142 1.70 -12.16 -4.39
CA CYS A 142 1.02 -11.59 -3.21
C CYS A 142 -0.33 -12.28 -2.96
N ARG A 143 -1.13 -12.52 -4.00
CA ARG A 143 -2.40 -13.26 -3.86
C ARG A 143 -2.18 -14.66 -3.29
N TYR A 144 -1.21 -15.38 -3.84
CA TYR A 144 -0.87 -16.72 -3.38
C TYR A 144 -0.39 -16.70 -1.91
N TYR A 145 0.49 -15.78 -1.55
CA TYR A 145 0.98 -15.67 -0.18
C TYR A 145 -0.14 -15.28 0.81
N GLY A 146 -1.04 -14.37 0.40
CA GLY A 146 -2.25 -14.03 1.15
C GLY A 146 -3.13 -15.26 1.40
N ALA A 147 -3.36 -16.09 0.38
CA ALA A 147 -4.12 -17.32 0.50
C ALA A 147 -3.50 -18.30 1.52
N LEU A 148 -2.18 -18.46 1.50
CA LEU A 148 -1.46 -19.31 2.45
C LEU A 148 -1.62 -18.82 3.89
N ILE A 149 -1.53 -17.51 4.13
CA ILE A 149 -1.72 -16.93 5.47
C ILE A 149 -3.16 -17.17 5.95
N VAL A 150 -4.16 -16.93 5.09
CA VAL A 150 -5.57 -17.17 5.46
C VAL A 150 -5.83 -18.65 5.77
N ALA A 151 -5.31 -19.56 4.95
CA ALA A 151 -5.45 -21.00 5.19
C ALA A 151 -4.84 -21.40 6.55
N ALA A 152 -3.66 -20.87 6.89
CA ALA A 152 -3.04 -21.10 8.19
C ALA A 152 -3.88 -20.55 9.36
N LEU A 153 -4.48 -19.37 9.22
CA LEU A 153 -5.35 -18.76 10.26
C LEU A 153 -6.65 -19.53 10.47
N GLN A 154 -7.19 -20.14 9.42
CA GLN A 154 -8.43 -20.92 9.46
C GLN A 154 -8.20 -22.36 9.94
N GLY A 155 -6.97 -22.72 10.30
CA GLY A 155 -6.63 -24.05 10.80
C GLY A 155 -6.63 -25.10 9.70
N GLY A 156 -6.11 -24.75 8.51
CA GLY A 156 -5.98 -25.63 7.36
C GLY A 156 -5.35 -27.00 7.66
#